data_AF-A0A1G8KB82-F1
#
_entry.id   AF-A0A1G8KB82-F1
#
_cell.length_a   1.000
_cell.length_b   1.000
_cell.length_c   1.000
_cell.angle_alpha   90.00
_cell.angle_beta   90.00
_cell.angle_gamma   90.00
#
_symmetry.space_group_name_H-M   'P 1'
#
loop_
_entity.id
_entity.type
_entity.pdbx_description
1 polymer ?
#
loop_
_entity_poly.entity_id
_entity_poly.type
_entity_poly.pdbx_seq_one_letter_code
_entity_poly.pdbx_strand_id
1 'polypeptide(L)'
;MSNQLLPCPATALVIANQLLRTRYAGASFAYVAGSIMRGQGTYLSDIDLVVIYDCLEAARRESFMADGVPVEAFVHDRQTLGWFIDADVGR
;
A
#
# COMPACT_ATOMS: atom_id res chain seq x y z
N MET A 1 22.43 -13.47 14.38
CA MET A 1 21.00 -13.17 14.53
C MET A 1 20.77 -11.82 13.87
N SER A 2 20.06 -11.78 12.74
CA SER A 2 19.84 -10.52 12.01
C SER A 2 18.91 -9.65 12.85
N ASN A 3 19.34 -8.44 13.20
CA ASN A 3 18.51 -7.44 13.86
C ASN A 3 17.53 -6.87 12.81
N GLN A 4 16.49 -7.63 12.48
CA GLN A 4 15.44 -7.14 11.58
C GLN A 4 14.68 -6.03 12.32
N LEU A 5 14.88 -4.79 11.87
CA LEU A 5 14.10 -3.66 12.36
C LEU A 5 12.62 -3.92 12.07
N LEU A 6 11.77 -3.72 13.08
CA LEU A 6 10.33 -3.72 12.88
C LEU A 6 9.95 -2.56 11.97
N PRO A 7 9.15 -2.79 10.91
CA PRO A 7 8.65 -1.71 10.10
C PRO A 7 7.75 -0.80 10.95
N CYS A 8 8.04 0.50 10.96
CA CYS A 8 7.30 1.51 11.71
C CYS A 8 6.54 2.46 10.76
N PRO A 9 5.50 3.16 11.25
CA PRO A 9 4.71 4.08 10.43
C PRO A 9 5.54 5.11 9.67
N ALA A 10 6.58 5.67 10.30
CA ALA A 10 7.44 6.67 9.67
C ALA A 10 8.19 6.11 8.44
N THR A 11 8.78 4.92 8.56
CA THR A 11 9.47 4.26 7.44
C THR A 11 8.49 3.90 6.33
N ALA A 12 7.30 3.38 6.67
CA ALA A 12 6.29 3.05 5.69
C ALA A 12 5.82 4.27 4.88
N LEU A 13 5.65 5.43 5.53
CA LEU A 13 5.30 6.68 4.86
C LEU A 13 6.41 7.21 3.95
N VAL A 14 7.68 7.06 4.36
CA VAL A 14 8.83 7.43 3.51
C VAL A 14 8.84 6.58 2.24
N ILE A 15 8.73 5.25 2.36
CA ILE A 15 8.69 4.33 1.23
C ILE A 15 7.49 4.63 0.33
N ALA A 16 6.30 4.82 0.91
CA ALA A 16 5.08 5.14 0.15
C ALA A 16 5.22 6.45 -0.65
N ASN A 17 5.77 7.51 -0.07
CA ASN A 17 6.01 8.77 -0.77
C ASN A 17 7.02 8.62 -1.92
N GLN A 18 8.05 7.79 -1.74
CA GLN A 18 8.98 7.49 -2.83
C GLN A 18 8.28 6.73 -3.96
N LEU A 19 7.53 5.67 -3.64
CA LEU A 19 6.78 4.87 -4.62
C LEU A 19 5.76 5.69 -5.39
N LEU A 20 5.04 6.60 -4.71
CA LEU A 20 4.10 7.51 -5.36
C LEU A 20 4.79 8.37 -6.44
N ARG A 21 6.04 8.77 -6.21
CA ARG A 21 6.82 9.60 -7.14
C ARG A 21 7.51 8.82 -8.25
N THR A 22 7.93 7.58 -7.98
CA THR A 22 8.80 6.81 -8.89
C THR A 22 8.07 5.72 -9.66
N ARG A 23 7.03 5.12 -9.08
CA ARG A 23 6.31 3.97 -9.64
C ARG A 23 4.88 4.31 -10.07
N TYR A 24 4.22 5.20 -9.34
CA TYR A 24 2.80 5.53 -9.55
C TYR A 24 2.60 6.92 -10.14
N ALA A 25 3.33 7.22 -11.20
CA ALA A 25 3.16 8.46 -11.95
C ALA A 25 1.68 8.62 -12.39
N GLY A 26 1.14 9.82 -12.22
CA GLY A 26 -0.26 10.14 -12.56
C GLY A 26 -1.29 9.70 -11.52
N ALA A 27 -0.89 9.05 -10.42
CA ALA A 27 -1.81 8.81 -9.32
C ALA A 27 -2.18 10.14 -8.64
N SER A 28 -3.45 10.27 -8.26
CA SER A 28 -4.00 11.45 -7.59
C SER A 28 -3.49 11.53 -6.15
N PHE A 29 -3.46 10.39 -5.44
CA PHE A 29 -2.86 10.25 -4.13
C PHE A 29 -2.63 8.78 -3.77
N ALA A 30 -1.91 8.53 -2.69
CA ALA A 30 -1.80 7.23 -2.06
C ALA A 30 -1.87 7.36 -0.54
N TYR A 31 -2.31 6.31 0.13
CA TYR A 31 -2.29 6.20 1.58
C TYR A 31 -1.80 4.83 2.02
N VAL A 32 -1.24 4.77 3.22
CA VAL A 32 -0.75 3.53 3.83
C VAL A 32 -1.76 3.09 4.88
N ALA A 33 -2.10 1.80 4.87
CA ALA A 33 -3.01 1.17 5.82
C ALA A 33 -2.27 0.04 6.57
N GLY A 34 -3.03 -0.94 7.06
CA GLY A 34 -2.44 -2.17 7.56
C GLY A 34 -1.93 -2.14 8.98
N SER A 35 -1.32 -3.26 9.37
CA SER A 35 -0.85 -3.50 10.73
C SER A 35 0.25 -2.52 11.14
N ILE A 36 1.15 -2.15 10.23
CA ILE A 36 2.23 -1.19 10.47
C ILE A 36 1.66 0.14 10.96
N MET A 37 0.66 0.70 10.26
CA MET A 37 0.05 1.98 10.61
C MET A 37 -0.78 1.92 11.90
N ARG A 38 -1.26 0.73 12.31
CA ARG A 38 -1.93 0.50 13.59
C ARG A 38 -0.97 0.24 14.76
N GLY A 39 0.33 0.26 14.54
CA GLY A 39 1.33 -0.09 15.56
C GLY A 39 1.35 -1.59 15.91
N GLN A 40 0.76 -2.43 15.08
CA GLN A 40 0.71 -3.89 15.23
C GLN A 40 1.57 -4.61 14.18
N GLY A 41 2.46 -3.88 13.51
CA GLY A 41 3.38 -4.42 12.51
C GLY A 41 4.38 -5.39 13.15
N THR A 42 4.65 -6.48 12.45
CA THR A 42 5.68 -7.46 12.81
C THR A 42 6.79 -7.46 11.76
N TYR A 43 7.87 -8.19 11.99
CA TYR A 43 8.92 -8.39 10.97
C TYR A 43 8.42 -9.12 9.71
N LEU A 44 7.24 -9.75 9.77
CA LEU A 44 6.57 -10.39 8.64
C LEU A 44 5.53 -9.49 7.97
N SER A 45 5.27 -8.28 8.51
CA SER A 45 4.27 -7.39 7.95
C SER A 45 4.77 -6.68 6.70
N ASP A 46 3.85 -6.48 5.77
CA ASP A 46 3.99 -5.70 4.56
C ASP A 46 3.40 -4.29 4.73
N ILE A 47 3.81 -3.41 3.81
CA ILE A 47 3.19 -2.10 3.64
C ILE A 47 1.95 -2.29 2.76
N ASP A 48 0.78 -2.16 3.37
CA ASP A 48 -0.50 -2.05 2.65
C ASP A 48 -0.60 -0.65 2.03
N LEU A 49 -0.26 -0.53 0.74
CA LEU A 49 -0.27 0.72 -0.01
C LEU A 49 -1.51 0.80 -0.88
N VAL A 50 -2.39 1.77 -0.65
CA VAL A 50 -3.52 2.03 -1.54
C VAL A 50 -3.20 3.22 -2.43
N VAL A 51 -3.26 3.02 -3.74
CA VAL A 51 -2.93 4.03 -4.75
C VAL A 51 -4.17 4.36 -5.56
N ILE A 52 -4.51 5.64 -5.66
CA ILE A 52 -5.73 6.12 -6.31
C ILE A 52 -5.38 6.93 -7.55
N TYR A 53 -5.96 6.54 -8.68
CA TYR A 53 -5.97 7.27 -9.94
C TYR A 53 -7.35 7.89 -10.19
N ASP A 54 -7.41 8.95 -11.01
CA ASP A 54 -8.68 9.54 -11.44
C ASP A 54 -9.47 8.59 -12.35
N CYS A 55 -8.77 7.88 -13.24
CA CYS A 55 -9.33 6.88 -14.14
C CYS A 55 -8.31 5.76 -14.34
N LEU A 56 -8.75 4.51 -14.29
CA LEU A 56 -7.91 3.34 -14.45
C LEU A 56 -8.63 2.30 -15.31
N GLU A 57 -7.93 1.66 -16.24
CA GLU A 57 -8.52 0.63 -17.10
C GLU A 57 -8.97 -0.60 -16.30
N ALA A 58 -8.15 -1.02 -15.34
CA ALA A 58 -8.45 -2.13 -14.45
C ALA A 58 -7.73 -1.96 -13.12
N ALA A 59 -8.44 -2.27 -12.03
CA ALA A 59 -7.82 -2.42 -10.72
C ALA A 59 -6.81 -3.58 -10.73
N ARG A 60 -5.76 -3.43 -9.93
CA ARG A 60 -4.72 -4.46 -9.82
C ARG A 60 -4.11 -4.49 -8.42
N ARG A 61 -3.61 -5.65 -8.07
CA ARG A 61 -2.80 -5.88 -6.88
C ARG A 61 -1.38 -6.20 -7.30
N GLU A 62 -0.41 -5.55 -6.67
CA GLU A 62 1.00 -5.75 -6.93
C GLU A 62 1.73 -6.11 -5.64
N SER A 63 2.58 -7.13 -5.71
CA SER A 63 3.43 -7.57 -4.60
C SER A 63 4.89 -7.37 -4.98
N PHE A 64 5.64 -6.57 -4.23
CA PHE A 64 7.06 -6.31 -4.52
C PHE A 64 7.83 -5.88 -3.27
N MET A 65 9.16 -5.82 -3.39
CA MET A 65 10.04 -5.31 -2.34
C MET A 65 10.41 -3.86 -2.63
N ALA A 66 10.35 -2.99 -1.61
CA ALA A 66 10.86 -1.62 -1.65
C ALA A 66 11.73 -1.37 -0.42
N ASP A 67 12.98 -0.96 -0.61
CA ASP A 67 13.96 -0.74 0.46
C ASP A 67 14.06 -1.91 1.47
N GLY A 68 13.92 -3.14 0.97
CA GLY A 68 13.97 -4.36 1.79
C GLY A 68 12.70 -4.66 2.60
N VAL A 69 11.62 -3.89 2.40
CA VAL A 69 10.30 -4.11 3.02
C VAL A 69 9.32 -4.66 1.97
N PRO A 70 8.53 -5.70 2.26
CA PRO A 70 7.48 -6.14 1.37
C PRO A 70 6.37 -5.09 1.28
N VAL A 71 5.86 -4.87 0.07
CA VAL A 71 4.78 -3.93 -0.24
C VAL A 71 3.69 -4.68 -0.98
N GLU A 72 2.48 -4.55 -0.47
CA GLU A 72 1.24 -4.97 -1.12
C GLU A 72 0.50 -3.72 -1.58
N ALA A 73 0.53 -3.46 -2.88
CA ALA A 73 -0.10 -2.29 -3.47
C ALA A 73 -1.46 -2.64 -4.08
N PHE A 74 -2.49 -1.91 -3.67
CA PHE A 74 -3.85 -1.98 -4.18
C PHE A 74 -4.10 -0.73 -5.03
N VAL A 75 -4.11 -0.90 -6.35
CA VAL A 75 -4.22 0.21 -7.29
C VAL A 75 -5.63 0.29 -7.84
N HIS A 76 -6.27 1.42 -7.61
CA HIS A 76 -7.67 1.66 -7.92
C HIS A 76 -7.88 3.02 -8.57
N ASP A 77 -9.03 3.14 -9.24
CA ASP A 77 -9.75 4.40 -9.34
C ASP A 77 -10.90 4.44 -8.31
N ARG A 78 -11.67 5.52 -8.29
CA ARG A 78 -12.77 5.65 -7.32
C ARG A 78 -13.86 4.57 -7.47
N GLN A 79 -14.16 4.16 -8.71
CA GLN A 79 -15.20 3.18 -8.98
C GLN A 79 -14.79 1.78 -8.51
N THR A 80 -13.59 1.37 -8.89
CA THR A 80 -13.06 0.06 -8.52
C THR A 80 -12.81 -0.05 -7.02
N LEU A 81 -12.32 1.02 -6.37
CA LEU A 81 -12.19 1.04 -4.91
C LEU A 81 -13.55 0.82 -4.23
N GLY A 82 -14.58 1.54 -4.67
CA GLY A 82 -15.94 1.39 -4.14
C GLY A 82 -16.46 -0.04 -4.27
N TRP A 83 -16.30 -0.65 -5.44
CA TRP A 83 -16.70 -2.04 -5.67
C TRP A 83 -15.98 -3.02 -4.72
N PHE A 84 -14.68 -2.85 -4.49
CA PHE A 84 -13.92 -3.72 -3.59
C PHE A 84 -14.34 -3.56 -2.13
N ILE A 85 -14.64 -2.33 -1.68
CA ILE A 85 -15.15 -2.07 -0.33
C ILE A 85 -16.52 -2.73 -0.15
N ASP A 86 -17.44 -2.55 -1.10
CA ASP A 86 -18.78 -3.14 -1.03
C ASP A 86 -18.72 -4.66 -1.02
N ALA A 87 -17.83 -5.26 -1.83
CA ALA A 87 -17.62 -6.69 -1.87
C ALA A 87 -17.01 -7.25 -0.56
N ASP A 88 -16.22 -6.45 0.15
CA ASP A 88 -15.61 -6.85 1.44
C ASP A 88 -16.61 -6.76 2.60
N VAL A 89 -17.42 -5.70 2.65
CA VAL A 89 -18.50 -5.54 3.64
C VAL A 89 -19.54 -6.66 3.55
N GLY A 90 -19.74 -7.22 2.35
CA GLY A 90 -20.68 -8.32 2.11
C GLY A 90 -20.15 -9.72 2.47
N ARG A 91 -18.92 -9.85 2.97
CA ARG A 91 -18.31 -11.13 3.38
C ARG A 91 -18.47 -11.38 4.88
#